data_AF-A0A838RAS6-F1
#
_entry.id   AF-A0A838RAS6-F1
#
_cell.length_a   1.000
_cell.length_b   1.000
_cell.length_c   1.000
_cell.angle_alpha   90.00
_cell.angle_beta   90.00
_cell.angle_gamma   90.00
#
_symmetry.space_group_name_H-M   'P 1'
#
loop_
_entity.id
_entity.type
_entity.pdbx_description
1 polymer ?
#
loop_
_entity_poly.entity_id
_entity_poly.type
_entity_poly.pdbx_seq_one_letter_code
_entity_poly.pdbx_strand_id
1 'polypeptide(L)'
;MGSGDQAEGGGLVLLMDNMFETRRASRHMLEQRGLEVVQASNGMAGLELVQRLPQSFRFVLVDLDLPGLPSAVVLETLRLFRPELPVLCMGEAHAAAAAGCLTKPLREEELVAHLSAAVGSASRWVHPAGPRSEDAVARARARFAVIGDLVEAALELARGLPEES
;
A
#
# COMPACT_ATOMS: atom_id res chain seq x y z
N MET A 1 28.74 17.41 21.29
CA MET A 1 28.05 16.18 20.83
C MET A 1 26.57 16.39 21.06
N GLY A 2 25.82 16.54 19.97
CA GLY A 2 24.38 16.83 19.99
C GLY A 2 23.83 16.52 18.62
N SER A 3 23.99 15.27 18.19
CA SER A 3 23.42 14.76 16.94
C SER A 3 21.94 14.51 17.17
N GLY A 4 21.14 15.56 17.13
CA GLY A 4 19.70 15.47 17.05
C GLY A 4 19.30 15.23 15.60
N ASP A 5 19.39 13.97 15.15
CA ASP A 5 18.76 13.55 13.90
C ASP A 5 17.24 13.46 14.16
N GLN A 6 16.54 14.56 13.96
CA GLN A 6 15.09 14.69 14.15
C GLN A 6 14.31 14.04 12.99
N ALA A 7 14.44 12.71 12.85
CA ALA A 7 13.55 11.90 12.03
C ALA A 7 12.72 10.89 12.85
N GLU A 8 12.63 11.07 14.18
CA GLU A 8 11.68 10.39 15.09
C GLU A 8 10.27 10.97 14.90
N GLY A 9 9.78 10.99 13.65
CA GLY A 9 8.46 11.47 13.31
C GLY A 9 7.46 10.33 13.47
N GLY A 10 6.75 10.30 14.60
CA GLY A 10 5.54 9.51 14.76
C GLY A 10 4.57 9.71 13.58
N GLY A 11 3.70 8.73 13.35
CA GLY A 11 2.80 8.77 12.22
C GLY A 11 1.99 7.50 12.08
N LEU A 12 0.87 7.61 11.37
CA LEU A 12 -0.07 6.52 11.17
C LEU A 12 0.34 5.69 9.96
N VAL A 13 0.37 4.38 10.09
CA VAL A 13 0.67 3.42 9.03
C VAL A 13 -0.53 2.52 8.82
N LEU A 14 -0.89 2.29 7.56
CA LEU A 14 -1.86 1.27 7.21
C LEU A 14 -1.14 -0.01 6.82
N LEU A 15 -1.45 -1.10 7.51
CA LEU A 15 -0.93 -2.44 7.24
C LEU A 15 -2.06 -3.32 6.68
N MET A 16 -2.01 -3.61 5.37
CA MET A 16 -2.91 -4.56 4.71
C MET A 16 -2.20 -5.92 4.57
N ASP A 17 -2.63 -6.91 5.34
CA ASP A 17 -2.07 -8.27 5.31
C ASP A 17 -3.18 -9.26 5.71
N ASN A 18 -3.28 -10.41 5.06
CA ASN A 18 -4.36 -11.37 5.32
C ASN A 18 -4.04 -12.34 6.48
N MET A 19 -2.76 -12.56 6.80
CA MET A 19 -2.31 -13.50 7.81
C MET A 19 -2.18 -12.83 9.18
N PHE A 20 -2.97 -13.29 10.15
CA PHE A 20 -2.98 -12.70 11.49
C PHE A 20 -1.61 -12.67 12.16
N GLU A 21 -0.85 -13.77 12.10
CA GLU A 21 0.46 -13.87 12.75
C GLU A 21 1.49 -12.93 12.12
N THR A 22 1.58 -12.91 10.78
CA THR A 22 2.47 -12.00 10.03
C THR A 22 2.10 -10.55 10.31
N ARG A 23 0.81 -10.21 10.21
CA ARG A 23 0.29 -8.87 10.49
C ARG A 23 0.57 -8.42 11.92
N ARG A 24 0.45 -9.32 12.91
CA ARG A 24 0.77 -9.05 14.31
C ARG A 24 2.26 -8.78 14.52
N ALA A 25 3.13 -9.57 13.91
CA ALA A 25 4.57 -9.38 13.98
C ALA A 25 5.02 -8.05 13.34
N SER A 26 4.53 -7.76 12.13
CA SER A 26 4.82 -6.51 11.42
C SER A 26 4.30 -5.29 12.19
N ARG A 27 3.09 -5.37 12.75
CA ARG A 27 2.54 -4.33 13.63
C ARG A 27 3.46 -4.08 14.84
N HIS A 28 3.87 -5.13 15.53
CA HIS A 28 4.70 -4.99 16.72
C HIS A 28 6.02 -4.29 16.42
N MET A 29 6.69 -4.65 15.32
CA MET A 29 7.92 -3.99 14.87
C MET A 29 7.70 -2.52 14.53
N LEU A 30 6.61 -2.18 13.84
CA LEU A 30 6.27 -0.78 13.52
C LEU A 30 5.98 0.04 14.79
N GLU A 31 5.23 -0.52 15.74
CA GLU A 31 4.90 0.14 17.02
C GLU A 31 6.15 0.37 17.89
N GLN A 32 7.12 -0.54 17.88
CA GLN A 32 8.40 -0.36 18.58
C GLN A 32 9.19 0.86 18.08
N ARG A 33 8.88 1.36 16.88
CA ARG A 33 9.47 2.55 16.27
C ARG A 33 8.65 3.82 16.48
N GLY A 34 7.65 3.79 17.36
CA GLY A 34 6.78 4.93 17.63
C GLY A 34 5.76 5.23 16.53
N LEU A 35 5.52 4.28 15.62
CA LEU A 35 4.46 4.40 14.61
C LEU A 35 3.13 3.86 15.16
N GLU A 36 2.05 4.54 14.81
CA GLU A 36 0.70 4.03 15.06
C GLU A 36 0.28 3.15 13.88
N VAL A 37 -0.30 1.98 14.14
CA VAL A 37 -0.64 1.01 13.09
C VAL A 37 -2.13 0.76 13.05
N VAL A 38 -2.75 1.09 11.91
CA VAL A 38 -4.09 0.63 11.54
C VAL A 38 -3.95 -0.60 10.67
N GLN A 39 -4.74 -1.63 10.94
CA GLN A 39 -4.69 -2.90 10.22
C GLN A 39 -5.92 -3.08 9.33
N ALA A 40 -5.71 -3.66 8.14
CA ALA A 40 -6.77 -4.18 7.29
C ALA A 40 -6.45 -5.62 6.90
N SER A 41 -7.47 -6.49 6.85
CA SER A 41 -7.31 -7.90 6.47
C SER A 41 -7.46 -8.17 4.98
N ASN A 42 -7.86 -7.16 4.20
CA ASN A 42 -8.06 -7.24 2.76
C ASN A 42 -7.93 -5.85 2.11
N GLY A 43 -7.82 -5.82 0.78
CA GLY A 43 -7.64 -4.59 0.01
C GLY A 43 -8.81 -3.61 0.11
N MET A 44 -10.06 -4.09 0.11
CA MET A 44 -11.25 -3.21 0.17
C MET A 44 -11.33 -2.46 1.50
N ALA A 45 -11.19 -3.17 2.63
CA ALA A 45 -11.14 -2.56 3.96
C ALA A 45 -9.98 -1.56 4.08
N GLY A 46 -8.85 -1.84 3.45
CA GLY A 46 -7.74 -0.91 3.38
C GLY A 46 -8.06 0.38 2.60
N LEU A 47 -8.71 0.26 1.44
CA LEU A 47 -9.14 1.41 0.63
C LEU A 47 -10.19 2.26 1.35
N GLU A 48 -11.14 1.63 2.05
CA GLU A 48 -12.12 2.34 2.90
C GLU A 48 -11.42 3.18 3.98
N LEU A 49 -10.38 2.63 4.62
CA LEU A 49 -9.62 3.36 5.64
C LEU A 49 -8.87 4.55 5.04
N VAL A 50 -8.25 4.39 3.88
CA VAL A 50 -7.58 5.49 3.14
C VAL A 50 -8.58 6.57 2.71
N GLN A 51 -9.81 6.20 2.39
CA GLN A 51 -10.86 7.16 2.07
C GLN A 51 -11.34 7.93 3.30
N ARG A 52 -11.58 7.22 4.42
CA ARG A 52 -12.08 7.80 5.68
C ARG A 52 -11.06 8.65 6.42
N LEU A 53 -9.77 8.36 6.28
CA LEU A 53 -8.67 9.08 6.92
C LEU A 53 -7.77 9.71 5.85
N PRO A 54 -8.29 10.71 5.10
CA PRO A 54 -7.52 11.37 4.06
C PRO A 54 -6.27 12.01 4.66
N GLN A 55 -5.12 11.79 4.02
CA GLN A 55 -3.82 12.40 4.38
C GLN A 55 -3.30 12.07 5.79
N SER A 56 -3.91 11.11 6.49
CA SER A 56 -3.47 10.71 7.84
C SER A 56 -2.30 9.71 7.80
N PHE A 57 -2.23 8.90 6.74
CA PHE A 57 -1.23 7.85 6.64
C PHE A 57 0.12 8.37 6.15
N ARG A 58 1.16 8.09 6.92
CA ARG A 58 2.56 8.33 6.54
C ARG A 58 2.95 7.42 5.37
N PHE A 59 2.55 6.16 5.39
CA PHE A 59 2.69 5.21 4.30
C PHE A 59 1.71 4.04 4.46
N VAL A 60 1.56 3.25 3.39
CA VAL A 60 0.76 2.03 3.36
C VAL A 60 1.67 0.84 3.04
N LEU A 61 1.50 -0.25 3.78
CA LEU A 61 2.07 -1.56 3.47
C LEU A 61 0.96 -2.46 2.90
N VAL A 62 1.18 -2.98 1.70
CA VAL A 62 0.23 -3.83 0.97
C VAL A 62 0.85 -5.20 0.74
N ASP A 63 0.26 -6.22 1.32
CA ASP A 63 0.56 -7.60 1.02
C ASP A 63 0.18 -7.96 -0.44
N LEU A 64 1.06 -8.68 -1.14
CA LEU A 64 0.79 -9.16 -2.49
C LEU A 64 -0.29 -10.24 -2.51
N ASP A 65 -0.43 -11.01 -1.43
CA ASP A 65 -1.34 -12.16 -1.31
C ASP A 65 -2.66 -11.79 -0.59
N LEU A 66 -3.23 -10.62 -0.88
CA LEU A 66 -4.51 -10.20 -0.30
C LEU A 66 -5.70 -10.94 -0.96
N PRO A 67 -6.67 -11.45 -0.17
CA PRO A 67 -7.88 -12.03 -0.70
C PRO A 67 -8.86 -10.96 -1.19
N GLY A 68 -9.72 -11.35 -2.13
CA GLY A 68 -10.77 -10.50 -2.66
C GLY A 68 -10.27 -9.62 -3.80
N LEU A 69 -9.92 -8.37 -3.49
CA LEU A 69 -9.45 -7.41 -4.49
C LEU A 69 -7.97 -7.67 -4.80
N PRO A 70 -7.57 -7.90 -6.07
CA PRO A 70 -6.17 -8.14 -6.42
C PRO A 70 -5.27 -7.00 -5.93
N SER A 71 -4.14 -7.34 -5.33
CA SER A 71 -3.17 -6.37 -4.78
C SER A 71 -2.70 -5.36 -5.85
N ALA A 72 -2.54 -5.79 -7.10
CA ALA A 72 -2.25 -4.90 -8.23
C ALA A 72 -3.31 -3.79 -8.41
N VAL A 73 -4.59 -4.13 -8.26
CA VAL A 73 -5.70 -3.16 -8.35
C VAL A 73 -5.69 -2.22 -7.15
N VAL A 74 -5.39 -2.71 -5.95
CA VAL A 74 -5.23 -1.86 -4.75
C VAL A 74 -4.11 -0.85 -4.96
N LEU A 75 -2.93 -1.31 -5.40
CA LEU A 75 -1.78 -0.46 -5.67
C LEU A 75 -2.11 0.60 -6.74
N GLU A 76 -2.77 0.21 -7.82
CA GLU A 76 -3.17 1.12 -8.90
C GLU A 76 -4.23 2.14 -8.43
N THR A 77 -5.19 1.71 -7.62
CA THR A 77 -6.21 2.60 -7.04
C THR A 77 -5.53 3.68 -6.18
N LEU A 78 -4.63 3.28 -5.28
CA LEU A 78 -3.88 4.23 -4.47
C LEU A 78 -3.03 5.15 -5.34
N ARG A 79 -2.42 4.64 -6.42
CA ARG A 79 -1.60 5.44 -7.33
C ARG A 79 -2.41 6.51 -8.06
N LEU A 80 -3.61 6.17 -8.51
CA LEU A 80 -4.48 7.07 -9.27
C LEU A 80 -5.14 8.13 -8.40
N PHE A 81 -5.60 7.76 -7.21
CA PHE A 81 -6.43 8.62 -6.36
C PHE A 81 -5.69 9.20 -5.15
N ARG A 82 -4.55 8.63 -4.78
CA ARG A 82 -3.67 9.07 -3.68
C ARG A 82 -2.20 9.10 -4.09
N PRO A 83 -1.82 9.81 -5.18
CA PRO A 83 -0.46 9.77 -5.73
C PRO A 83 0.64 10.23 -4.73
N GLU A 84 0.29 11.04 -3.74
CA GLU A 84 1.21 11.55 -2.72
C GLU A 84 1.46 10.58 -1.55
N LEU A 85 0.60 9.57 -1.39
CA LEU A 85 0.69 8.59 -0.31
C LEU A 85 1.77 7.56 -0.66
N PRO A 86 2.85 7.40 0.14
CA PRO A 86 3.79 6.32 -0.09
C PRO A 86 3.13 4.96 0.08
N VAL A 87 3.35 4.09 -0.90
CA VAL A 87 2.86 2.72 -0.86
C VAL A 87 4.04 1.78 -1.09
N LEU A 88 4.17 0.83 -0.16
CA LEU A 88 5.17 -0.23 -0.17
C LEU A 88 4.42 -1.56 -0.24
N CYS A 89 4.88 -2.45 -1.09
CA CYS A 89 4.35 -3.81 -1.15
C CYS A 89 5.19 -4.77 -0.31
N MET A 90 4.59 -5.87 0.12
CA MET A 90 5.25 -6.94 0.87
C MET A 90 4.82 -8.30 0.33
N GLY A 91 5.71 -9.29 0.33
CA GLY A 91 5.36 -10.64 -0.09
C GLY A 91 6.37 -11.69 0.36
N GLU A 92 6.11 -12.94 0.00
CA GLU A 92 7.07 -14.04 0.16
C GLU A 92 8.35 -13.78 -0.65
N ALA A 93 9.50 -14.31 -0.20
CA ALA A 93 10.82 -13.93 -0.72
C ALA A 93 10.95 -13.92 -2.25
N HIS A 94 10.42 -14.94 -2.94
CA HIS A 94 10.49 -15.01 -4.40
C HIS A 94 9.61 -13.96 -5.08
N ALA A 95 8.37 -13.80 -4.62
CA ALA A 95 7.43 -12.81 -5.15
C ALA A 95 7.91 -11.38 -4.86
N ALA A 96 8.39 -11.15 -3.64
CA ALA A 96 8.89 -9.85 -3.20
C ALA A 96 10.11 -9.40 -4.03
N ALA A 97 11.06 -10.30 -4.29
CA ALA A 97 12.23 -9.98 -5.09
C ALA A 97 11.87 -9.64 -6.55
N ALA A 98 10.95 -10.38 -7.17
CA ALA A 98 10.51 -10.11 -8.54
C ALA A 98 9.78 -8.76 -8.67
N ALA A 99 9.10 -8.37 -7.60
CA ALA A 99 8.28 -7.18 -7.51
C ALA A 99 9.06 -5.94 -7.04
N GLY A 100 10.20 -6.11 -6.37
CA GLY A 100 10.86 -5.03 -5.63
C GLY A 100 10.11 -4.65 -4.36
N CYS A 101 9.42 -5.62 -3.76
CA CYS A 101 8.70 -5.48 -2.50
C CYS A 101 9.55 -5.91 -1.30
N LEU A 102 9.07 -5.58 -0.11
CA LEU A 102 9.63 -6.03 1.16
C LEU A 102 9.37 -7.53 1.36
N THR A 103 10.32 -8.24 1.95
CA THR A 103 10.17 -9.67 2.20
C THR A 103 9.45 -9.90 3.53
N LYS A 104 8.57 -10.90 3.57
CA LYS A 104 7.96 -11.40 4.81
C LYS A 104 8.88 -12.43 5.50
N PRO A 105 8.97 -12.45 6.84
CA PRO A 105 8.43 -11.45 7.76
C PRO A 105 9.18 -10.12 7.62
N LEU A 106 8.44 -9.02 7.71
CA LEU A 106 8.98 -7.67 7.51
C LEU A 106 10.14 -7.40 8.46
N ARG A 107 11.31 -7.09 7.89
CA ARG A 107 12.50 -6.70 8.65
C ARG A 107 12.66 -5.20 8.73
N GLU A 108 13.23 -4.78 9.85
CA GLU A 108 13.41 -3.39 10.19
C GLU A 108 14.34 -2.68 9.18
N GLU A 109 15.47 -3.31 8.87
CA GLU A 109 16.50 -2.79 7.98
C GLU A 109 15.97 -2.64 6.55
N GLU A 110 15.19 -3.62 6.10
CA GLU A 110 14.56 -3.61 4.78
C GLU A 110 13.57 -2.44 4.66
N LEU A 111 12.74 -2.21 5.67
CA LEU A 111 11.78 -1.10 5.69
C LEU A 111 12.48 0.26 5.62
N VAL A 112 13.54 0.47 6.42
CA VAL A 112 14.31 1.74 6.40
C VAL A 112 14.95 1.97 5.05
N ALA A 113 15.53 0.93 4.45
CA ALA A 113 16.16 1.03 3.15
C ALA A 113 15.15 1.46 2.08
N HIS A 114 13.96 0.84 2.06
CA HIS A 114 12.91 1.18 1.11
C HIS A 114 12.33 2.58 1.33
N LEU A 115 12.07 2.98 2.58
CA LEU A 115 11.57 4.32 2.89
C LEU A 115 12.61 5.40 2.52
N SER A 116 13.87 5.18 2.84
CA SER A 116 14.96 6.10 2.49
C SER A 116 15.10 6.25 0.97
N ALA A 117 14.98 5.15 0.22
CA ALA A 117 14.98 5.17 -1.24
C ALA A 117 13.77 5.93 -1.81
N ALA A 118 12.59 5.79 -1.20
CA ALA A 118 11.36 6.47 -1.62
C ALA A 118 11.34 7.97 -1.34
N VAL A 119 12.13 8.46 -0.37
CA VAL A 119 12.27 9.90 -0.05
C VAL A 119 13.21 10.61 -1.05
N GLY A 120 14.16 9.90 -1.65
CA GLY A 120 15.14 10.45 -2.60
C GLY A 120 14.72 10.45 -4.07
N SER A 121 13.67 9.72 -4.43
CA SER A 121 13.19 9.60 -5.82
C SER A 121 11.86 10.34 -5.99
N ALA A 122 11.69 11.08 -7.08
CA ALA A 122 10.43 11.75 -7.42
C ALA A 122 9.24 10.78 -7.54
N SER A 123 9.51 9.49 -7.60
CA SER A 123 8.54 8.40 -7.53
C SER A 123 8.58 7.75 -6.15
N ARG A 124 7.63 8.13 -5.30
CA ARG A 124 7.35 7.55 -3.98
C ARG A 124 6.77 6.12 -4.03
N TRP A 125 6.87 5.48 -5.19
CA TRP A 125 6.22 4.24 -5.59
C TRP A 125 7.29 3.26 -6.06
N VAL A 126 7.38 2.11 -5.40
CA VAL A 126 8.34 1.05 -5.74
C VAL A 126 7.55 -0.19 -6.16
N HIS A 127 6.88 -0.13 -7.34
CA HIS A 127 6.39 -1.32 -8.08
C HIS A 127 5.82 -0.94 -9.48
N PRO A 128 5.96 -1.79 -10.52
CA PRO A 128 5.20 -1.68 -11.77
C PRO A 128 3.71 -2.04 -11.57
N ALA A 129 2.82 -1.06 -11.65
CA ALA A 129 1.38 -1.28 -11.48
C ALA A 129 0.74 -2.11 -12.62
N GLY A 130 -0.41 -2.72 -12.34
CA GLY A 130 -1.34 -3.24 -13.35
C GLY A 130 -2.81 -2.95 -12.99
N PRO A 131 -3.77 -2.93 -13.94
CA PRO A 131 -3.62 -3.07 -15.39
C PRO A 131 -3.72 -1.73 -16.15
N ARG A 132 -3.04 -1.68 -17.32
CA ARG A 132 -2.88 -0.52 -18.21
C ARG A 132 -4.06 -0.26 -19.15
N SER A 133 -5.27 -0.71 -18.82
CA SER A 133 -6.45 -0.45 -19.66
C SER A 133 -6.88 1.00 -19.45
N GLU A 134 -6.63 1.86 -20.44
CA GLU A 134 -7.08 3.26 -20.41
C GLU A 134 -8.60 3.36 -20.17
N ASP A 135 -9.37 2.44 -20.74
CA ASP A 135 -10.81 2.35 -20.52
C ASP A 135 -11.17 2.03 -19.07
N ALA A 136 -10.46 1.10 -18.42
CA ALA A 136 -10.70 0.77 -17.02
C ALA A 136 -10.37 1.96 -16.10
N VAL A 137 -9.25 2.65 -16.36
CA VAL A 137 -8.87 3.86 -15.63
C VAL A 137 -9.89 4.98 -15.83
N ALA A 138 -10.37 5.19 -17.06
CA ALA A 138 -11.38 6.19 -17.36
C ALA A 138 -12.70 5.91 -16.63
N ARG A 139 -13.17 4.66 -16.64
CA ARG A 139 -14.37 4.23 -15.88
C ARG A 139 -14.19 4.43 -14.38
N ALA A 140 -13.06 4.02 -13.83
CA ALA A 140 -12.77 4.20 -12.41
C ALA A 140 -12.78 5.68 -11.99
N ARG A 141 -12.15 6.56 -12.78
CA ARG A 141 -12.17 8.02 -12.55
C ARG A 141 -13.59 8.59 -12.62
N ALA A 142 -14.37 8.19 -13.62
CA ALA A 142 -15.76 8.63 -13.77
C ALA A 142 -16.61 8.16 -12.59
N ARG A 143 -16.47 6.89 -12.17
CA ARG A 143 -17.17 6.32 -11.01
C ARG A 143 -16.81 7.06 -9.73
N PHE A 144 -15.52 7.29 -9.49
CA PHE A 144 -15.05 8.05 -8.34
C PHE A 144 -15.57 9.49 -8.34
N ALA A 145 -15.64 10.16 -9.50
CA ALA A 145 -16.16 11.52 -9.58
C ALA A 145 -17.66 11.62 -9.22
N VAL A 146 -18.44 10.54 -9.42
CA VAL A 146 -19.87 10.50 -9.10
C VAL A 146 -20.12 10.10 -7.65
N ILE A 147 -19.45 9.07 -7.16
CA ILE A 147 -19.73 8.47 -5.85
C ILE A 147 -18.76 8.95 -4.77
N GLY A 148 -17.53 9.30 -5.14
CA GLY A 148 -16.47 9.65 -4.21
C GLY A 148 -15.89 8.44 -3.45
N ASP A 149 -16.10 7.22 -3.94
CA ASP A 149 -15.74 5.97 -3.27
C ASP A 149 -14.57 5.23 -3.94
N LEU A 150 -13.51 4.98 -3.17
CA LEU A 150 -12.29 4.33 -3.63
C LEU A 150 -12.49 2.84 -3.90
N VAL A 151 -13.34 2.16 -3.14
CA VAL A 151 -13.64 0.73 -3.35
C VAL A 151 -14.38 0.58 -4.66
N GLU A 152 -15.39 1.41 -4.93
CA GLU A 152 -16.11 1.40 -6.20
C GLU A 152 -15.20 1.68 -7.39
N ALA A 153 -14.27 2.65 -7.25
CA ALA A 153 -13.28 2.92 -8.28
C ALA A 153 -12.36 1.72 -8.52
N ALA A 154 -11.93 1.04 -7.46
CA ALA A 154 -11.13 -0.16 -7.54
C ALA A 154 -11.86 -1.33 -8.22
N LEU A 155 -13.17 -1.49 -7.96
CA LEU A 155 -13.98 -2.50 -8.62
C LEU A 155 -14.09 -2.26 -10.13
N GLU A 156 -14.17 -1.00 -10.58
CA GLU A 156 -14.12 -0.67 -12.02
C GLU A 156 -12.77 -1.00 -12.66
N LEU A 157 -11.66 -0.80 -11.94
CA LEU A 157 -10.33 -1.20 -12.38
C LEU A 157 -10.23 -2.73 -12.50
N ALA A 158 -10.76 -3.46 -11.51
CA ALA A 158 -10.73 -4.92 -11.49
C ALA A 158 -11.49 -5.53 -12.67
N ARG A 159 -12.61 -4.94 -13.10
CA ARG A 159 -13.37 -5.38 -14.30
C ARG A 159 -12.58 -5.28 -15.61
N GLY A 160 -11.48 -4.52 -15.63
CA GLY A 160 -10.59 -4.41 -16.79
C GLY A 160 -9.46 -5.45 -16.83
N LEU A 161 -9.35 -6.30 -15.80
CA LEU A 161 -8.40 -7.40 -15.81
C LEU A 161 -8.86 -8.50 -16.78
N PRO A 162 -7.95 -9.12 -17.55
CA PRO A 162 -8.28 -10.36 -18.23
C PRO A 162 -8.67 -11.41 -17.18
N GLU A 163 -9.76 -12.14 -17.41
CA GLU A 163 -10.07 -13.34 -16.64
C GLU A 163 -8.86 -14.27 -16.77
N GLU A 164 -8.16 -14.54 -15.67
CA GLU A 164 -6.99 -15.42 -15.67
C GLU A 164 -7.41 -16.77 -16.27
N SER A 165 -6.83 -17.12 -17.43
CA SER A 165 -7.12 -18.35 -18.19
C SER A 165 -6.34 -19.53 -17.66
#